data_AF-A0A258VYH2-F1
#
_entry.id   AF-A0A258VYH2-F1
#
_cell.length_a   1.000
_cell.length_b   1.000
_cell.length_c   1.000
_cell.angle_alpha   90.00
_cell.angle_beta   90.00
_cell.angle_gamma   90.00
#
_symmetry.space_group_name_H-M   'P 1'
#
loop_
_entity.id
_entity.type
_entity.pdbx_description
1 polymer ?
#
loop_
_entity_poly.entity_id
_entity_poly.type
_entity_poly.pdbx_seq_one_letter_code
_entity_poly.pdbx_strand_id
1 'polypeptide(L)'
;MKEEVKQTKLDSKSDNDNSVKITVAKAVADDLGELVEKVNTGFEVGRIHRQDVASWIITQFLRTYTDHEVGLIRQSQYTDALMLEAVYRRMRETGDMPDFLKEALRKQFHGEPEIPKKKKVLTNKSINDGLEKYEDAA
;
A
#
# COMPACT_ATOMS: atom_id res chain seq x y z
N MET A 1 49.97 54.84 6.29
CA MET A 1 48.74 54.98 5.48
C MET A 1 48.69 53.88 4.43
N LYS A 2 47.87 52.85 4.68
CA LYS A 2 46.88 52.27 3.77
C LYS A 2 46.49 50.92 4.37
N GLU A 3 45.31 50.96 4.97
CA GLU A 3 44.67 49.93 5.75
C GLU A 3 44.22 48.74 4.90
N GLU A 4 44.08 47.63 5.60
CA GLU A 4 43.65 46.31 5.18
C GLU A 4 42.34 46.31 4.39
N VAL A 5 42.33 45.61 3.26
CA VAL A 5 41.11 45.30 2.51
C VAL A 5 40.32 44.25 3.30
N LYS A 6 39.38 44.73 4.11
CA LYS A 6 38.41 43.91 4.83
C LYS A 6 37.45 43.28 3.83
N GLN A 7 37.66 42.00 3.59
CA GLN A 7 36.77 41.12 2.82
C GLN A 7 35.42 41.05 3.54
N THR A 8 34.44 41.77 3.00
CA THR A 8 33.05 41.70 3.45
C THR A 8 32.50 40.33 3.08
N LYS A 9 32.52 39.40 4.04
CA LYS A 9 31.63 38.23 4.03
C LYS A 9 30.20 38.77 4.04
N LEU A 10 29.57 38.76 2.86
CA LEU A 10 28.13 38.82 2.76
C LEU A 10 27.60 37.50 3.31
N ASP A 11 27.22 37.51 4.58
CA ASP A 11 26.35 36.51 5.17
C ASP A 11 25.06 36.47 4.35
N SER A 12 24.96 35.49 3.45
CA SER A 12 23.72 35.11 2.77
C SER A 12 22.78 34.50 3.82
N LYS A 13 22.12 35.38 4.56
CA LYS A 13 21.00 35.09 5.47
C LYS A 13 19.81 34.59 4.65
N SER A 14 19.74 33.27 4.52
CA SER A 14 18.52 32.47 4.68
C SER A 14 17.26 32.90 3.92
N ASP A 15 17.16 32.50 2.65
CA ASP A 15 15.88 32.16 1.99
C ASP A 15 15.34 30.79 2.47
N ASN A 16 15.68 30.39 3.70
CA ASN A 16 15.30 29.10 4.25
C ASN A 16 13.94 29.12 4.98
N ASP A 17 13.29 30.28 5.00
CA ASP A 17 12.13 30.56 5.86
C ASP A 17 10.83 29.89 5.37
N ASN A 18 10.84 29.28 4.16
CA ASN A 18 9.67 28.62 3.58
C ASN A 18 9.95 27.20 3.07
N SER A 19 11.04 26.57 3.51
CA SER A 19 11.35 25.18 3.14
C SER A 19 10.92 24.20 4.22
N VAL A 20 10.19 23.16 3.84
CA VAL A 20 9.75 22.08 4.74
C VAL A 20 10.48 20.80 4.38
N LYS A 21 11.04 20.12 5.37
CA LYS A 21 11.68 18.82 5.20
C LYS A 21 10.64 17.71 5.27
N ILE A 22 10.60 16.89 4.23
CA ILE A 22 9.81 15.65 4.20
C ILE A 22 10.75 14.45 4.18
N THR A 23 10.39 13.39 4.91
CA THR A 23 11.10 12.12 4.85
C THR A 23 10.43 11.24 3.83
N VAL A 24 11.22 10.69 2.90
CA VAL A 24 10.75 9.75 1.87
C VAL A 24 11.56 8.46 1.93
N ALA A 25 10.96 7.37 1.44
CA ALA A 25 11.66 6.10 1.29
C ALA A 25 12.85 6.24 0.33
N LYS A 26 13.92 5.47 0.57
CA LYS A 26 15.14 5.54 -0.24
C LYS A 26 14.89 5.24 -1.72
N ALA A 27 14.08 4.23 -2.02
CA ALA A 27 13.74 3.89 -3.41
C ALA A 27 13.09 5.07 -4.16
N VAL A 28 12.09 5.71 -3.55
CA VAL A 28 11.44 6.91 -4.11
C VAL A 28 12.44 8.06 -4.27
N ALA A 29 13.43 8.14 -3.39
CA ALA A 29 14.47 9.14 -3.48
C ALA A 29 15.38 8.94 -4.70
N ASP A 30 15.73 7.69 -5.00
CA ASP A 30 16.54 7.29 -6.13
C ASP A 30 15.77 7.52 -7.46
N ASP A 31 14.50 7.10 -7.53
CA ASP A 31 13.62 7.33 -8.69
C ASP A 31 13.46 8.82 -9.03
N LEU A 32 13.33 9.67 -7.99
CA LEU A 32 13.27 11.12 -8.17
C LEU A 32 14.60 11.68 -8.72
N GLY A 33 15.73 11.06 -8.38
CA GLY A 33 17.04 11.40 -8.94
C GLY A 33 17.12 11.15 -10.44
N GLU A 34 16.69 9.97 -10.88
CA GLU A 34 16.63 9.62 -12.31
C GLU A 34 15.72 10.59 -13.09
N LEU A 35 14.58 10.97 -12.50
CA LEU A 35 13.69 11.94 -13.12
C LEU A 35 14.34 13.33 -13.25
N VAL A 36 15.12 13.76 -12.26
CA VAL A 36 15.86 15.04 -12.31
C VAL A 36 16.92 15.01 -13.43
N GLU A 37 17.63 13.90 -13.61
CA GLU A 37 18.59 13.75 -14.70
C GLU A 37 17.90 13.82 -16.06
N LYS A 38 16.76 13.14 -16.22
CA LYS A 38 15.96 13.18 -17.43
C LYS A 38 15.45 14.59 -17.75
N VAL A 39 14.96 15.32 -16.75
CA VAL A 39 14.48 16.70 -16.89
C VAL A 39 15.60 17.66 -17.29
N ASN A 40 16.82 17.43 -16.79
CA ASN A 40 17.98 18.25 -17.13
C ASN A 40 18.66 17.85 -18.45
N THR A 41 18.31 16.70 -19.04
CA THR A 41 18.93 16.23 -20.28
C THR A 41 18.53 17.14 -21.45
N GLY A 42 19.51 17.76 -22.10
CA GLY A 42 19.28 18.68 -23.23
C GLY A 42 18.75 20.06 -22.82
N PHE A 43 18.82 20.41 -21.54
CA PHE A 43 18.39 21.71 -21.02
C PHE A 43 19.61 22.56 -20.59
N GLU A 44 19.97 23.56 -21.39
CA GLU A 44 21.21 24.36 -21.20
C GLU A 44 20.99 25.68 -20.45
N VAL A 45 19.73 26.05 -20.16
CA VAL A 45 19.38 27.36 -19.56
C VAL A 45 19.65 27.40 -18.05
N GLY A 46 19.78 26.25 -17.40
CA GLY A 46 20.11 26.14 -15.98
C GLY A 46 19.79 24.77 -15.41
N ARG A 47 20.48 24.37 -14.33
CA ARG A 47 20.24 23.08 -13.68
C ARG A 47 19.02 23.16 -12.78
N ILE A 48 18.02 22.33 -13.08
CA ILE A 48 16.82 22.15 -12.25
C ILE A 48 17.19 21.28 -11.06
N HIS A 49 16.87 21.73 -9.85
CA HIS A 49 17.20 21.01 -8.63
C HIS A 49 16.11 19.99 -8.30
N ARG A 50 16.50 19.00 -7.50
CA ARG A 50 15.61 17.95 -7.02
C ARG A 50 14.39 18.49 -6.26
N GLN A 51 14.57 19.57 -5.50
CA GLN A 51 13.48 20.24 -4.80
C GLN A 51 12.44 20.83 -5.75
N ASP A 52 12.86 21.40 -6.89
CA ASP A 52 11.97 22.02 -7.86
C ASP A 52 11.08 20.96 -8.52
N VAL A 53 11.69 19.84 -8.94
CA VAL A 53 10.97 18.70 -9.52
C VAL A 53 9.97 18.11 -8.51
N ALA A 54 10.40 17.88 -7.27
CA ALA A 54 9.52 17.38 -6.22
C ALA A 54 8.33 18.32 -5.95
N SER A 55 8.61 19.63 -5.84
CA SER A 55 7.58 20.64 -5.58
C SER A 55 6.58 20.73 -6.73
N TRP A 56 7.06 20.62 -7.97
CA TRP A 56 6.21 20.60 -9.16
C TRP A 56 5.30 19.37 -9.18
N ILE A 57 5.82 18.17 -8.90
CA ILE A 57 5.04 16.93 -8.86
C ILE A 57 3.93 17.03 -7.81
N ILE A 58 4.27 17.46 -6.59
CA ILE A 58 3.29 17.59 -5.49
C ILE A 58 2.22 18.60 -5.88
N THR A 59 2.62 19.77 -6.40
CA THR A 59 1.66 20.81 -6.83
C THR A 59 0.75 20.30 -7.93
N GLN A 60 1.28 19.55 -8.88
CA GLN A 60 0.51 19.02 -9.99
C GLN A 60 -0.47 17.93 -9.50
N PHE A 61 -0.01 17.02 -8.66
CA PHE A 61 -0.86 15.99 -8.07
C PHE A 61 -2.01 16.61 -7.26
N LEU A 62 -1.72 17.64 -6.44
CA LEU A 62 -2.73 18.35 -5.65
C LEU A 62 -3.80 19.06 -6.49
N ARG A 63 -3.51 19.37 -7.76
CA ARG A 63 -4.49 19.97 -8.68
C ARG A 63 -5.37 18.95 -9.38
N THR A 64 -4.93 17.70 -9.49
CA THR A 64 -5.57 16.70 -10.35
C THR A 64 -6.12 15.50 -9.61
N TYR A 65 -5.76 15.27 -8.35
CA TYR A 65 -6.21 14.09 -7.61
C TYR A 65 -7.72 14.10 -7.40
N THR A 66 -8.30 12.90 -7.34
CA THR A 66 -9.71 12.65 -7.09
C THR A 66 -9.87 11.77 -5.86
N ASP A 67 -11.13 11.49 -5.49
CA ASP A 67 -11.44 10.54 -4.40
C ASP A 67 -10.85 9.14 -4.64
N HIS A 68 -10.59 8.78 -5.90
CA HIS A 68 -9.94 7.52 -6.25
C HIS A 68 -8.52 7.44 -5.68
N GLU A 69 -7.68 8.44 -5.96
CA GLU A 69 -6.30 8.49 -5.45
C GLU A 69 -6.27 8.56 -3.92
N VAL A 70 -7.23 9.26 -3.30
CA VAL A 70 -7.39 9.27 -1.84
C VAL A 70 -7.63 7.86 -1.31
N GLY A 71 -8.47 7.08 -1.99
CA GLY A 71 -8.71 5.67 -1.68
C GLY A 71 -7.44 4.82 -1.77
N LEU A 72 -6.65 5.00 -2.83
CA LEU A 72 -5.38 4.30 -3.01
C LEU A 72 -4.35 4.66 -1.93
N ILE A 73 -4.22 5.95 -1.58
CA ILE A 73 -3.33 6.39 -0.50
C ILE A 73 -3.71 5.71 0.80
N ARG A 74 -5.01 5.68 1.15
CA ARG A 74 -5.50 4.99 2.35
C ARG A 74 -5.12 3.50 2.32
N GLN A 75 -5.42 2.81 1.23
CA GLN A 75 -5.11 1.38 1.09
C GLN A 75 -3.60 1.09 1.21
N SER A 76 -2.74 2.01 0.74
CA SER A 76 -1.29 1.83 0.84
C SER A 76 -0.76 1.93 2.28
N GLN A 77 -1.49 2.57 3.18
CA GLN A 77 -1.06 2.83 4.56
C GLN A 77 -1.77 1.95 5.60
N TYR A 78 -2.98 1.47 5.30
CA TYR A 78 -3.72 0.62 6.23
C TYR A 78 -3.31 -0.84 6.09
N THR A 79 -2.80 -1.40 7.19
CA THR A 79 -2.64 -2.85 7.34
C THR A 79 -3.93 -3.47 7.86
N ASP A 80 -4.15 -4.76 7.58
CA ASP A 80 -5.30 -5.51 8.09
C ASP A 80 -5.43 -5.41 9.62
N ALA A 81 -4.29 -5.37 10.32
CA ALA A 81 -4.24 -5.17 11.77
C ALA A 81 -4.78 -3.80 12.20
N LEU A 82 -4.38 -2.71 11.54
CA LEU A 82 -4.87 -1.36 11.83
C LEU A 82 -6.36 -1.22 11.49
N MET A 83 -6.81 -1.87 10.42
CA MET A 83 -8.23 -1.90 10.06
C MET A 83 -9.05 -2.62 11.12
N LEU A 84 -8.57 -3.79 11.59
CA LEU A 84 -9.22 -4.54 12.66
C LEU A 84 -9.22 -3.77 13.99
N GLU A 85 -8.13 -3.08 14.33
CA GLU A 85 -8.03 -2.26 15.53
C GLU A 85 -9.05 -1.10 15.50
N ALA A 86 -9.16 -0.39 14.37
CA ALA A 86 -10.13 0.67 14.20
C ALA A 86 -11.57 0.15 14.34
N VAL A 87 -11.83 -1.03 13.77
CA VAL A 87 -13.12 -1.72 13.85
C VAL A 87 -13.42 -2.16 15.29
N TYR A 88 -12.45 -2.71 16.01
CA TYR A 88 -12.59 -3.10 17.43
C TYR A 88 -12.83 -1.90 18.34
N ARG A 89 -12.09 -0.80 18.15
CA ARG A 89 -12.30 0.44 18.90
C ARG A 89 -13.73 0.96 18.75
N ARG A 90 -14.25 0.95 17.52
CA ARG A 90 -15.63 1.35 17.24
C ARG A 90 -16.64 0.47 17.98
N MET A 91 -16.45 -0.84 17.99
CA MET A 91 -17.32 -1.76 18.75
C MET A 91 -17.27 -1.51 20.25
N ARG A 92 -16.10 -1.19 20.79
CA ARG A 92 -15.92 -0.82 22.19
C ARG A 92 -16.73 0.42 22.57
N GLU A 93 -16.80 1.39 21.65
CA GLU A 93 -17.51 2.66 21.84
C GLU A 93 -19.02 2.52 21.62
N THR A 94 -19.47 1.76 20.61
CA THR A 94 -20.90 1.62 20.26
C THR A 94 -21.58 0.43 20.93
N GLY A 95 -20.81 -0.56 21.37
CA GLY A 95 -21.30 -1.86 21.84
C GLY A 95 -21.83 -2.77 20.73
N ASP A 96 -21.83 -2.33 19.47
CA ASP A 96 -22.40 -3.07 18.36
C ASP A 96 -21.31 -3.76 17.53
N MET A 97 -21.40 -5.10 17.46
CA MET A 97 -20.44 -5.95 16.77
C MET A 97 -21.12 -6.59 15.55
N PRO A 98 -20.52 -6.50 14.35
CA PRO A 98 -21.05 -7.15 13.16
C PRO A 98 -21.14 -8.67 13.32
N ASP A 99 -22.20 -9.28 12.80
CA ASP A 99 -22.48 -10.71 13.01
C ASP A 99 -21.41 -11.62 12.39
N PHE A 100 -20.81 -11.23 11.27
CA PHE A 100 -19.72 -11.99 10.66
C PHE A 100 -18.49 -12.10 11.59
N LEU A 101 -18.22 -11.04 12.38
CA LEU A 101 -17.14 -11.04 13.37
C LEU A 101 -17.49 -11.86 14.60
N LYS A 102 -18.75 -11.80 15.07
CA LYS A 102 -19.23 -12.69 16.15
C LYS A 102 -19.06 -14.16 15.77
N GLU A 103 -19.45 -14.53 14.54
CA GLU A 103 -19.35 -15.89 14.05
C GLU A 103 -17.90 -16.34 13.89
N ALA A 104 -17.05 -15.48 13.30
CA ALA A 104 -15.61 -15.76 13.17
C ALA A 104 -14.93 -15.97 14.53
N LEU A 105 -15.21 -15.10 15.51
CA LEU A 105 -14.69 -15.22 16.87
C LEU A 105 -15.21 -16.48 17.58
N ARG A 106 -16.50 -16.82 17.41
CA ARG A 106 -17.07 -18.06 17.95
C ARG A 106 -16.38 -19.29 17.39
N LYS A 107 -16.17 -19.37 16.08
CA LYS A 107 -15.45 -20.49 15.44
C LYS A 107 -14.01 -20.58 15.96
N GLN A 108 -13.33 -19.45 16.09
CA GLN A 108 -11.92 -19.41 16.51
C GLN A 108 -11.71 -19.80 17.97
N PHE A 109 -12.56 -19.34 18.89
CA PHE A 109 -12.35 -19.50 20.34
C PHE A 109 -13.24 -20.58 21.00
N HIS A 110 -14.39 -20.88 20.40
CA HIS A 110 -15.33 -21.87 20.93
C HIS A 110 -15.38 -23.17 20.10
N GLY A 111 -14.62 -23.23 18.99
CA GLY A 111 -14.59 -24.37 18.08
C GLY A 111 -15.86 -24.47 17.22
N GLU A 112 -15.77 -25.12 16.06
CA GLU A 112 -16.98 -25.59 15.38
C GLU A 112 -17.68 -26.62 16.28
N PRO A 113 -19.01 -26.57 16.45
CA PRO A 113 -19.71 -27.77 16.90
C PRO A 113 -19.40 -28.84 15.85
N GLU A 114 -18.75 -29.94 16.24
CA GLU A 114 -18.60 -31.09 15.37
C GLU A 114 -20.00 -31.54 14.95
N ILE A 115 -20.47 -31.09 13.78
CA ILE A 115 -21.66 -31.66 13.17
C ILE A 115 -21.20 -33.03 12.71
N PRO A 116 -21.65 -34.14 13.34
CA PRO A 116 -21.20 -35.45 12.93
C PRO A 116 -21.57 -35.62 11.46
N LYS A 117 -20.56 -35.80 10.60
CA LYS A 117 -20.75 -36.02 9.17
C LYS A 117 -21.75 -37.16 9.02
N LYS A 118 -22.96 -36.86 8.55
CA LYS A 118 -24.00 -37.87 8.30
C LYS A 118 -23.40 -38.90 7.35
N LYS A 119 -23.16 -40.12 7.85
CA LYS A 119 -22.75 -41.25 7.01
C LYS A 119 -23.81 -41.44 5.94
N LYS A 120 -23.43 -41.25 4.66
CA LYS A 120 -24.32 -41.57 3.54
C LYS A 120 -24.60 -43.07 3.59
N VAL A 121 -25.88 -43.44 3.68
CA VAL A 121 -26.29 -44.84 3.61
C VAL A 121 -25.90 -45.36 2.23
N LEU A 122 -25.12 -46.44 2.18
CA LEU A 122 -24.81 -47.15 0.95
C LEU A 122 -26.13 -47.58 0.30
N THR A 123 -26.41 -47.06 -0.89
CA THR A 123 -27.50 -47.56 -1.72
C THR A 123 -27.05 -48.87 -2.36
N ASN A 124 -27.90 -49.91 -2.33
CA ASN A 124 -27.67 -51.24 -2.90
C ASN A 124 -27.52 -51.27 -4.45
N LYS A 125 -27.22 -50.14 -5.09
CA LYS A 125 -26.94 -50.10 -6.53
C LYS A 125 -25.47 -50.43 -6.71
N SER A 126 -25.17 -51.71 -6.89
CA SER A 126 -23.86 -52.16 -7.38
C SER A 126 -23.67 -51.65 -8.81
N ILE A 127 -22.57 -50.95 -9.07
CA ILE A 127 -22.07 -50.74 -10.42
C ILE A 127 -21.31 -52.02 -10.76
N ASN A 128 -21.95 -52.90 -11.54
CA ASN A 128 -21.21 -53.97 -12.20
C ASN A 128 -20.46 -53.30 -13.36
N ASP A 129 -19.21 -52.92 -13.13
CA ASP A 129 -18.29 -52.63 -14.23
C ASP A 129 -18.14 -53.93 -15.03
N GLY A 130 -18.86 -54.00 -16.15
CA GLY A 130 -18.76 -55.08 -17.11
C GLY A 130 -17.35 -55.10 -17.69
N LEU A 131 -16.55 -56.06 -17.24
CA LEU A 131 -15.36 -56.50 -17.96
C LEU A 131 -15.81 -57.10 -19.28
N GLU A 132 -15.93 -56.28 -20.33
CA GLU A 132 -15.93 -56.76 -21.70
C GLU A 132 -14.60 -57.47 -21.94
N LYS A 133 -14.68 -58.80 -22.04
CA LYS A 133 -13.58 -59.65 -22.46
C LYS A 133 -13.25 -59.25 -23.90
N TYR A 134 -12.00 -58.84 -24.14
CA TYR A 134 -11.45 -58.79 -25.49
C TYR A 134 -11.49 -60.21 -26.06
N GLU A 135 -12.28 -60.42 -27.11
CA GLU A 135 -12.20 -61.63 -27.92
C GLU A 135 -10.86 -61.62 -28.67
N ASP A 136 -10.10 -62.69 -28.47
CA ASP A 136 -8.86 -62.97 -29.19
C ASP A 136 -9.14 -63.07 -30.69
N ALA A 137 -8.51 -62.20 -31.48
CA ALA A 137 -8.47 -62.30 -32.93
C ALA A 137 -7.58 -63.50 -33.33
N ALA A 138 -8.20 -64.51 -33.94
CA ALA A 138 -7.54 -65.57 -34.70
C ALA A 138 -7.51 -65.22 -36.19
#